data_AF-A0A368RSB9-F1
#
_entry.id   AF-A0A368RSB9-F1
#
_cell.length_a   1.000
_cell.length_b   1.000
_cell.length_c   1.000
_cell.angle_alpha   90.00
_cell.angle_beta   90.00
_cell.angle_gamma   90.00
#
_symmetry.space_group_name_H-M   'P 1'
#
loop_
_entity.id
_entity.type
_entity.pdbx_description
1 polymer ?
#
loop_
_entity_poly.entity_id
_entity_poly.type
_entity_poly.pdbx_seq_one_letter_code
_entity_poly.pdbx_strand_id
1 'polypeptide(L)'
;MAEQPREKTANTAAASLTDDLIVDILSRLPVKSLCRCKCVSPHWRDLISHPDHRRRLPQTLAGFFRDDFNDGREVWRFTNLCEARQPPLISTPFAFMPGYEDAAIVDACNGLLLCRPPKGSPHHLSRYVVCNPATKSWVVLPDSGSHGDDVEDDEPFVARLGFDPAVSVHFHVFEFVENTYGTVAGVEIYSSEVGAWSYKESQWNYETHLFEFSPSVFLNGLLHFSTIQFEVVAVDVVGESWWVLPAPEDPDDVDDRANWDPGFLGRYQGHLCYMTLCYNVRDLSIWVLEDYGEDGWVLKRQVTVRQLTEKISPPESYYYHLITVHPDCNWILYVTGLESMLMAYDMDHDEVHVIQNLRSRSEMSCIPYVPFYAKSLTEG
;
A
#
# COMPACT_ATOMS: atom_id res chain seq x y z
N MET A 1 23.78 -73.68 16.81
CA MET A 1 23.81 -72.73 15.69
C MET A 1 23.47 -71.37 16.28
N ALA A 2 24.47 -70.53 16.49
CA ALA A 2 24.34 -69.28 17.24
C ALA A 2 23.76 -68.18 16.33
N GLU A 3 22.72 -67.48 16.81
CA GLU A 3 22.19 -66.29 16.16
C GLU A 3 23.19 -65.14 16.32
N GLN A 4 23.62 -64.58 15.18
CA GLN A 4 24.37 -63.32 15.14
C GLN A 4 23.40 -62.16 15.42
N PRO A 5 23.78 -61.15 16.23
CA PRO A 5 22.99 -59.95 16.36
C PRO A 5 23.13 -59.09 15.10
N ARG A 6 22.00 -58.65 14.55
CA ARG A 6 21.93 -57.63 13.49
C ARG A 6 22.65 -56.37 13.97
N GLU A 7 23.75 -56.03 13.31
CA GLU A 7 24.36 -54.70 13.39
C GLU A 7 23.30 -53.66 13.03
N LYS A 8 22.99 -52.79 13.99
CA LYS A 8 22.32 -51.52 13.68
C LYS A 8 23.31 -50.70 12.87
N THR A 9 23.09 -50.63 11.57
CA THR A 9 23.71 -49.60 10.72
C THR A 9 23.38 -48.26 11.37
N ALA A 10 24.40 -47.61 11.92
CA ALA A 10 24.29 -46.24 12.36
C ALA A 10 23.88 -45.43 11.13
N ASN A 11 22.66 -44.88 11.14
CA ASN A 11 22.29 -43.85 10.17
C ASN A 11 23.36 -42.77 10.28
N THR A 12 24.21 -42.69 9.26
CA THR A 12 25.10 -41.58 9.00
C THR A 12 24.28 -40.32 9.21
N ALA A 13 24.70 -39.46 10.15
CA ALA A 13 24.02 -38.21 10.44
C ALA A 13 23.85 -37.44 9.13
N ALA A 14 22.64 -37.47 8.55
CA ALA A 14 22.25 -36.49 7.56
C ALA A 14 22.46 -35.15 8.26
N ALA A 15 23.37 -34.33 7.74
CA ALA A 15 23.69 -33.03 8.31
C ALA A 15 22.38 -32.28 8.56
N SER A 16 21.96 -32.17 9.83
CA SER A 16 20.73 -31.48 10.17
C SER A 16 20.96 -30.01 9.90
N LEU A 17 20.17 -29.43 9.01
CA LEU A 17 20.19 -27.99 8.78
C LEU A 17 19.89 -27.28 10.10
N THR A 18 20.69 -26.28 10.46
CA THR A 18 20.41 -25.46 11.65
C THR A 18 19.21 -24.54 11.39
N ASP A 19 18.52 -24.14 12.46
CA ASP A 19 17.40 -23.20 12.41
C ASP A 19 17.76 -21.93 11.61
N ASP A 20 18.96 -21.38 11.83
CA ASP A 20 19.46 -20.20 11.11
C ASP A 20 19.56 -20.40 9.60
N LEU A 21 20.00 -21.58 9.15
CA LEU A 21 20.08 -21.94 7.73
C LEU A 21 18.69 -22.17 7.15
N ILE A 22 17.77 -22.77 7.92
CA ILE A 22 16.38 -22.95 7.49
C ILE A 22 15.74 -21.57 7.28
N VAL A 23 15.90 -20.66 8.25
CA VAL A 23 15.39 -19.28 8.14
C VAL A 23 16.03 -18.53 6.97
N ASP A 24 17.33 -18.74 6.72
CA ASP A 24 18.00 -18.14 5.55
C ASP A 24 17.41 -18.63 4.22
N ILE A 25 17.15 -19.93 4.10
CA ILE A 25 16.49 -20.49 2.91
C ILE A 25 15.08 -19.92 2.78
N LEU A 26 14.30 -19.94 3.86
CA LEU A 26 12.92 -19.46 3.90
C LEU A 26 12.81 -17.97 3.57
N SER A 27 13.80 -17.15 3.95
CA SER A 27 13.84 -15.71 3.66
C SER A 27 13.89 -15.37 2.17
N ARG A 28 14.33 -16.32 1.34
CA ARG A 28 14.50 -16.15 -0.11
C ARG A 28 13.30 -16.66 -0.90
N LEU A 29 12.30 -17.22 -0.23
CA LEU A 29 11.10 -17.77 -0.89
C LEU A 29 10.03 -16.68 -1.04
N PRO A 30 9.23 -16.69 -2.12
CA PRO A 30 8.02 -15.87 -2.19
C PRO A 30 7.09 -16.16 -1.01
N VAL A 31 6.30 -15.17 -0.56
CA VAL A 31 5.45 -15.33 0.64
C VAL A 31 4.45 -16.49 0.49
N LYS A 32 3.89 -16.69 -0.70
CA LYS A 32 3.06 -17.86 -1.03
C LYS A 32 3.76 -19.19 -0.70
N SER A 33 5.02 -19.33 -1.09
CA SER A 33 5.82 -20.53 -0.83
C SER A 33 6.13 -20.66 0.66
N LEU A 34 6.50 -19.55 1.32
CA LEU A 34 6.72 -19.50 2.77
C LEU A 34 5.48 -19.96 3.56
N CYS A 35 4.28 -19.53 3.15
CA CYS A 35 3.03 -19.96 3.76
C CYS A 35 2.82 -21.48 3.63
N ARG A 36 3.13 -22.07 2.48
CA ARG A 36 3.05 -23.53 2.28
C ARG A 36 4.10 -24.29 3.12
N CYS A 37 5.26 -23.69 3.37
CA CYS A 37 6.30 -24.25 4.23
C CYS A 37 5.85 -24.46 5.68
N LYS A 38 4.84 -23.72 6.19
CA LYS A 38 4.22 -23.96 7.52
C LYS A 38 3.55 -25.33 7.65
N CYS A 39 3.29 -26.01 6.53
CA CYS A 39 2.69 -27.34 6.49
C CYS A 39 3.72 -28.47 6.46
N VAL A 40 5.01 -28.17 6.30
CA VAL A 40 6.08 -29.19 6.18
C VAL A 40 6.30 -29.92 7.51
N SER A 41 6.40 -29.16 8.62
CA SER A 41 6.54 -29.72 9.97
C SER A 41 6.14 -28.70 11.04
N PRO A 42 5.83 -29.14 12.28
CA PRO A 42 5.64 -28.23 13.41
C PRO A 42 6.84 -27.31 13.63
N HIS A 43 8.06 -27.85 13.52
CA HIS A 43 9.29 -27.08 13.68
C HIS A 43 9.41 -25.93 12.66
N TRP A 44 9.16 -26.18 11.37
CA TRP A 44 9.17 -25.13 10.34
C TRP A 44 8.08 -24.08 10.59
N ARG A 45 6.89 -24.51 11.01
CA ARG A 45 5.81 -23.59 11.39
C ARG A 45 6.22 -22.68 12.54
N ASP A 46 6.87 -23.24 13.56
CA ASP A 46 7.32 -22.49 14.74
C ASP A 46 8.43 -21.51 14.34
N LEU A 47 9.40 -21.93 13.52
CA LEU A 47 10.43 -21.04 12.96
C LEU A 47 9.82 -19.88 12.18
N ILE A 48 8.88 -20.14 11.28
CA ILE A 48 8.23 -19.09 10.46
C ILE A 48 7.40 -18.14 11.32
N SER A 49 6.79 -18.65 12.39
CA SER A 49 5.92 -17.84 13.27
C SER A 49 6.71 -17.08 14.34
N HIS A 50 7.98 -17.46 14.56
CA HIS A 50 8.84 -16.91 15.59
C HIS A 50 9.11 -15.40 15.36
N PRO A 51 8.91 -14.53 16.36
CA PRO A 51 9.09 -13.09 16.21
C PRO A 51 10.48 -12.69 15.69
N ASP A 52 11.53 -13.36 16.15
CA ASP A 52 12.92 -13.02 15.76
C ASP A 52 13.20 -13.31 14.28
N HIS A 53 12.49 -14.26 13.68
CA HIS A 53 12.68 -14.62 12.27
C HIS A 53 11.84 -13.75 11.34
N ARG A 54 10.75 -13.12 11.81
CA ARG A 54 9.91 -12.22 10.99
C ARG A 54 10.71 -11.08 10.36
N ARG A 55 11.78 -10.64 11.01
CA ARG A 55 12.71 -9.62 10.48
C ARG A 55 13.42 -10.05 9.19
N ARG A 56 13.63 -11.35 9.03
CA ARG A 56 14.33 -11.94 7.88
C ARG A 56 13.37 -12.53 6.86
N LEU A 57 12.14 -12.86 7.27
CA LEU A 57 11.15 -13.48 6.40
C LEU A 57 10.33 -12.43 5.65
N PRO A 58 9.98 -12.69 4.39
CA PRO A 58 9.12 -11.81 3.62
C PRO A 58 7.73 -11.70 4.26
N GLN A 59 7.16 -10.50 4.20
CA GLN A 59 5.88 -10.16 4.81
C GLN A 59 4.81 -9.98 3.72
N THR A 60 3.55 -10.24 4.08
CA THR A 60 2.37 -10.04 3.23
C THR A 60 1.45 -8.99 3.85
N LEU A 61 0.45 -8.55 3.09
CA LEU A 61 -0.64 -7.71 3.57
C LEU A 61 -1.23 -8.28 4.86
N ALA A 62 -1.06 -7.53 5.95
CA ALA A 62 -1.57 -7.90 7.27
C ALA A 62 -3.02 -7.41 7.46
N GLY A 63 -3.36 -6.31 6.80
CA GLY A 63 -4.58 -5.57 7.05
C GLY A 63 -4.54 -4.19 6.43
N PHE A 64 -5.39 -3.31 6.93
CA PHE A 64 -5.46 -1.91 6.53
C PHE A 64 -5.83 -1.03 7.71
N PHE A 65 -5.32 0.20 7.70
CA PHE A 65 -5.80 1.26 8.57
C PHE A 65 -7.06 1.86 7.97
N ARG A 66 -8.05 2.07 8.82
CA ARG A 66 -9.31 2.72 8.48
C ARG A 66 -9.45 3.98 9.32
N ASP A 67 -9.83 5.06 8.67
CA ASP A 67 -10.31 6.24 9.38
C ASP A 67 -11.65 5.91 10.07
N ASP A 68 -11.87 6.58 11.18
CA ASP A 68 -13.13 6.52 11.92
C ASP A 68 -13.34 7.88 12.56
N PHE A 69 -14.59 8.31 12.60
CA PHE A 69 -14.93 9.61 13.17
C PHE A 69 -15.52 9.39 14.55
N ASN A 70 -14.77 9.78 15.58
CA ASN A 70 -15.24 9.73 16.96
C ASN A 70 -15.19 11.12 17.58
N ASP A 71 -16.35 11.64 17.99
CA ASP A 71 -16.50 12.95 18.66
C ASP A 71 -15.81 14.12 17.92
N GLY A 72 -15.87 14.13 16.59
CA GLY A 72 -15.28 15.19 15.76
C GLY A 72 -13.75 15.10 15.59
N ARG A 73 -13.12 13.99 16.01
CA ARG A 73 -11.71 13.68 15.74
C ARG A 73 -11.59 12.44 14.86
N GLU A 74 -10.63 12.50 13.94
CA GLU A 74 -10.22 11.36 13.15
C GLU A 74 -9.44 10.37 14.02
N VAL A 75 -9.82 9.09 14.00
CA VAL A 75 -9.18 8.03 14.77
C VAL A 75 -8.90 6.85 13.86
N TRP A 76 -7.63 6.50 13.73
CA TRP A 76 -7.19 5.36 12.93
C TRP A 76 -7.35 4.04 13.67
N ARG A 77 -8.05 3.07 13.05
CA ARG A 77 -8.19 1.69 13.55
C ARG A 77 -7.57 0.72 12.57
N PHE A 78 -6.91 -0.32 13.08
CA PHE A 78 -6.33 -1.36 12.23
C PHE A 78 -7.26 -2.58 12.11
N THR A 79 -7.57 -2.96 10.87
CA THR A 79 -8.38 -4.14 10.55
C THR A 79 -7.47 -5.26 10.06
N ASN A 80 -7.47 -6.42 10.72
CA ASN A 80 -6.69 -7.58 10.29
C ASN A 80 -7.41 -8.35 9.20
N LEU A 81 -6.65 -8.86 8.23
CA LEU A 81 -7.12 -9.84 7.25
C LEU A 81 -6.86 -11.28 7.69
N CYS A 82 -5.82 -11.51 8.49
CA CYS A 82 -5.50 -12.84 9.01
C CYS A 82 -6.10 -13.03 10.41
N GLU A 83 -6.85 -14.11 10.61
CA GLU A 83 -7.19 -14.70 11.92
C GLU A 83 -5.93 -15.28 12.62
N ALA A 84 -4.82 -14.54 12.62
CA ALA A 84 -3.71 -14.92 13.48
C ALA A 84 -4.23 -14.87 14.92
N ARG A 85 -4.06 -15.97 15.66
CA ARG A 85 -4.39 -16.10 17.10
C ARG A 85 -3.65 -15.11 18.02
N GLN A 86 -3.02 -14.09 17.45
CA GLN A 86 -2.36 -13.01 18.12
C GLN A 86 -2.94 -11.71 17.58
N PRO A 87 -3.34 -10.77 18.46
CA PRO A 87 -3.78 -9.46 18.01
C PRO A 87 -2.67 -8.82 17.17
N PRO A 88 -3.00 -7.97 16.19
CA PRO A 88 -1.99 -7.10 15.61
C PRO A 88 -1.33 -6.35 16.77
N LEU A 89 -0.01 -6.24 16.72
CA LEU A 89 0.74 -5.41 17.67
C LEU A 89 0.37 -3.91 17.54
N ILE A 90 -0.49 -3.56 16.58
CA ILE A 90 -0.83 -2.22 16.14
C ILE A 90 -2.32 -1.94 16.41
N SER A 91 -2.79 -2.13 17.64
CA SER A 91 -4.13 -1.66 18.05
C SER A 91 -4.17 -0.15 18.27
N THR A 92 -3.01 0.50 18.40
CA THR A 92 -2.84 1.96 18.47
C THR A 92 -1.63 2.33 17.60
N PRO A 93 -1.82 2.78 16.34
CA PRO A 93 -0.71 2.98 15.42
C PRO A 93 0.31 4.02 15.87
N PHE A 94 -0.04 4.90 16.81
CA PHE A 94 0.80 6.05 17.16
C PHE A 94 1.20 6.14 18.62
N ALA A 95 0.86 5.15 19.45
CA ALA A 95 1.22 5.14 20.88
C ALA A 95 2.75 5.14 21.15
N PHE A 96 3.57 4.87 20.12
CA PHE A 96 5.03 4.92 20.19
C PHE A 96 5.64 6.24 19.69
N MET A 97 4.81 7.21 19.25
CA MET A 97 5.24 8.52 18.76
C MET A 97 4.71 9.60 19.71
N PRO A 98 5.37 9.84 20.86
CA PRO A 98 4.88 10.80 21.84
C PRO A 98 4.81 12.20 21.24
N GLY A 99 3.64 12.84 21.36
CA GLY A 99 3.33 14.12 20.74
C GLY A 99 2.69 14.01 19.36
N TYR A 100 2.70 12.85 18.70
CA TYR A 100 2.12 12.64 17.36
C TYR A 100 0.99 11.59 17.38
N GLU A 101 0.35 11.41 18.53
CA GLU A 101 -0.66 10.37 18.74
C GLU A 101 -1.94 10.58 17.92
N ASP A 102 -2.20 11.81 17.50
CA ASP A 102 -3.37 12.24 16.72
C ASP A 102 -3.02 12.63 15.28
N ALA A 103 -1.85 12.21 14.78
CA ALA A 103 -1.48 12.40 13.38
C ALA A 103 -2.41 11.62 12.43
N ALA A 104 -2.75 12.22 11.29
CA ALA A 104 -3.47 11.57 10.22
C ALA A 104 -2.51 10.73 9.36
N ILE A 105 -2.95 9.58 8.83
CA ILE A 105 -2.17 8.81 7.85
C ILE A 105 -2.46 9.40 6.47
N VAL A 106 -1.40 9.81 5.78
CA VAL A 106 -1.46 10.38 4.43
C VAL A 106 -1.25 9.29 3.37
N ASP A 107 -0.28 8.41 3.61
CA ASP A 107 0.10 7.38 2.65
C ASP A 107 0.81 6.19 3.33
N ALA A 108 0.89 5.06 2.64
CA ALA A 108 1.64 3.89 3.09
C ALA A 108 2.40 3.22 1.95
N CYS A 109 3.64 2.84 2.20
CA CYS A 109 4.49 2.19 1.20
C CYS A 109 5.43 1.19 1.87
N ASN A 110 5.31 -0.08 1.49
CA ASN A 110 6.15 -1.21 1.94
C ASN A 110 6.47 -1.21 3.45
N GLY A 111 5.44 -0.94 4.26
CA GLY A 111 5.48 -1.03 5.72
C GLY A 111 5.88 0.23 6.47
N LEU A 112 6.16 1.30 5.74
CA LEU A 112 6.25 2.66 6.27
C LEU A 112 4.91 3.39 6.08
N LEU A 113 4.59 4.28 7.01
CA LEU A 113 3.46 5.19 6.95
C LEU A 113 3.99 6.63 6.88
N LEU A 114 3.41 7.43 6.01
CA LEU A 114 3.55 8.88 6.01
C LEU A 114 2.39 9.47 6.81
N CYS A 115 2.71 10.27 7.82
CA CYS A 115 1.74 10.85 8.73
C CYS A 115 1.84 12.37 8.76
N ARG A 116 0.71 13.03 8.95
CA ARG A 116 0.59 14.49 9.07
C ARG A 116 0.07 14.84 10.46
N PRO A 117 0.82 15.57 11.29
CA PRO A 117 0.37 16.01 12.61
C PRO A 117 -0.82 16.99 12.50
N PRO A 118 -1.66 17.13 13.53
CA PRO A 118 -2.76 18.09 13.51
C PRO A 118 -2.25 19.54 13.46
N LYS A 119 -3.01 20.37 12.74
CA LYS A 119 -2.74 21.80 12.56
C LYS A 119 -2.69 22.56 13.90
N GLY A 120 -1.81 23.56 13.98
CA GLY A 120 -1.78 24.54 15.08
C GLY A 120 -1.23 24.02 16.42
N SER A 121 -0.70 22.80 16.46
CA SER A 121 0.00 22.30 17.64
C SER A 121 1.32 23.07 17.82
N PRO A 122 1.54 23.77 18.95
CA PRO A 122 2.77 24.52 19.20
C PRO A 122 4.01 23.62 19.35
N HIS A 123 3.82 22.30 19.32
CA HIS A 123 4.86 21.29 19.46
C HIS A 123 5.33 20.70 18.13
N HIS A 124 4.69 21.01 17.00
CA HIS A 124 5.02 20.44 15.69
C HIS A 124 5.57 21.52 14.76
N LEU A 125 6.90 21.55 14.64
CA LEU A 125 7.62 22.39 13.69
C LEU A 125 7.69 21.78 12.28
N SER A 126 7.22 20.54 12.12
CA SER A 126 7.37 19.76 10.90
C SER A 126 6.02 19.24 10.42
N ARG A 127 5.77 19.38 9.11
CA ARG A 127 4.52 18.99 8.44
C ARG A 127 4.32 17.48 8.34
N TYR A 128 5.40 16.71 8.30
CA TYR A 128 5.34 15.26 8.08
C TYR A 128 6.21 14.47 9.06
N VAL A 129 5.71 13.30 9.41
CA VAL A 129 6.42 12.26 10.15
C VAL A 129 6.31 10.96 9.38
N VAL A 130 7.42 10.25 9.23
CA VAL A 130 7.40 8.89 8.68
C VAL A 130 7.59 7.90 9.82
N CYS A 131 6.72 6.90 9.90
CA CYS A 131 6.79 5.90 10.95
C CYS A 131 6.71 4.47 10.42
N ASN A 132 7.28 3.56 11.20
CA ASN A 132 7.17 2.13 11.02
C ASN A 132 6.50 1.52 12.26
N PRO A 133 5.17 1.25 12.19
CA PRO A 133 4.44 0.62 13.29
C PRO A 133 4.97 -0.74 13.72
N ALA A 134 5.53 -1.52 12.79
CA ALA A 134 6.03 -2.87 13.06
C ALA A 134 7.31 -2.87 13.90
N THR A 135 8.16 -1.85 13.74
CA THR A 135 9.39 -1.67 14.55
C THR A 135 9.25 -0.64 15.66
N LYS A 136 8.15 0.12 15.68
CA LYS A 136 7.90 1.24 16.61
C LYS A 136 8.97 2.33 16.52
N SER A 137 9.44 2.60 15.31
CA SER A 137 10.41 3.67 15.02
C SER A 137 9.75 4.73 14.15
N TRP A 138 10.21 5.97 14.26
CA TRP A 138 9.67 7.10 13.51
C TRP A 138 10.73 8.18 13.33
N VAL A 139 10.53 9.04 12.35
CA VAL A 139 11.41 10.17 12.03
C VAL A 139 10.56 11.38 11.65
N VAL A 140 10.91 12.53 12.22
CA VAL A 140 10.34 13.82 11.85
C VAL A 140 11.08 14.35 10.63
N LEU A 141 10.35 14.75 9.59
CA LEU A 141 10.98 15.34 8.41
C LEU A 141 11.31 16.82 8.67
N PRO A 142 12.43 17.34 8.13
CA PRO A 142 12.67 18.78 8.14
C PRO A 142 11.58 19.49 7.32
N ASP A 143 11.47 20.80 7.49
CA ASP A 143 10.63 21.64 6.62
C ASP A 143 11.22 21.67 5.19
N SER A 144 10.36 21.59 4.18
CA SER A 144 10.77 21.73 2.77
C SER A 144 11.04 23.19 2.41
N GLY A 145 10.47 24.14 3.15
CA GLY A 145 10.64 25.58 2.91
C GLY A 145 9.85 26.11 1.71
N SER A 146 9.02 25.28 1.08
CA SER A 146 8.18 25.64 -0.08
C SER A 146 6.87 26.31 0.34
N HIS A 147 6.78 26.70 1.61
CA HIS A 147 5.67 27.44 2.19
C HIS A 147 5.91 28.94 1.99
N GLY A 148 4.91 29.65 1.47
CA GLY A 148 4.89 31.11 1.56
C GLY A 148 4.44 31.53 2.97
N ASP A 149 5.07 32.56 3.54
CA ASP A 149 4.70 33.15 4.84
C ASP A 149 3.23 33.63 4.90
N ASP A 150 2.54 33.72 3.75
CA ASP A 150 1.23 34.35 3.55
C ASP A 150 0.13 33.42 3.01
N VAL A 151 0.37 32.11 2.87
CA VAL A 151 -0.70 31.19 2.44
C VAL A 151 -1.57 30.88 3.66
N GLU A 152 -2.84 31.25 3.62
CA GLU A 152 -3.82 30.74 4.59
C GLU A 152 -3.66 29.21 4.63
N ASP A 153 -3.19 28.70 5.77
CA ASP A 153 -2.68 27.35 6.08
C ASP A 153 -3.66 26.16 5.79
N ASP A 154 -4.61 26.31 4.86
CA ASP A 154 -5.82 25.47 4.76
C ASP A 154 -5.78 24.42 3.64
N GLU A 155 -4.88 24.48 2.66
CA GLU A 155 -4.81 23.47 1.58
C GLU A 155 -3.68 22.45 1.81
N PRO A 156 -4.00 21.15 2.00
CA PRO A 156 -3.00 20.11 2.17
C PRO A 156 -2.26 19.85 0.85
N PHE A 157 -0.94 20.07 0.81
CA PHE A 157 -0.14 19.54 -0.31
C PHE A 157 -0.34 18.02 -0.41
N VAL A 158 -0.53 17.54 -1.64
CA VAL A 158 -0.52 16.11 -1.92
C VAL A 158 0.88 15.60 -1.63
N ALA A 159 1.00 14.73 -0.62
CA ALA A 159 2.26 14.09 -0.28
C ALA A 159 2.14 12.57 -0.36
N ARG A 160 3.22 11.91 -0.78
CA ARG A 160 3.29 10.46 -0.98
C ARG A 160 4.62 9.87 -0.58
N LEU A 161 4.61 8.56 -0.33
CA LEU A 161 5.75 7.80 0.16
C LEU A 161 6.27 6.83 -0.90
N GLY A 162 7.57 6.95 -1.23
CA GLY A 162 8.29 6.00 -2.07
C GLY A 162 9.28 5.19 -1.27
N PHE A 163 9.06 3.88 -1.13
CA PHE A 163 10.00 2.98 -0.45
C PHE A 163 9.95 1.60 -1.09
N ASP A 164 11.10 1.09 -1.54
CA ASP A 164 11.25 -0.31 -1.95
C ASP A 164 12.43 -0.94 -1.21
N PRO A 165 12.17 -1.71 -0.14
CA PRO A 165 13.23 -2.33 0.66
C PRO A 165 14.04 -3.38 -0.11
N ALA A 166 13.58 -3.86 -1.26
CA ALA A 166 14.36 -4.76 -2.11
C ALA A 166 15.44 -4.03 -2.91
N VAL A 167 15.30 -2.70 -3.09
CA VAL A 167 16.20 -1.87 -3.89
C VAL A 167 17.08 -0.99 -2.99
N SER A 168 16.49 -0.35 -1.98
CA SER A 168 17.20 0.57 -1.09
C SER A 168 16.67 0.49 0.34
N VAL A 169 17.54 0.75 1.31
CA VAL A 169 17.12 0.93 2.73
C VAL A 169 16.51 2.31 2.98
N HIS A 170 16.69 3.23 2.02
CA HIS A 170 16.24 4.62 2.12
C HIS A 170 14.87 4.78 1.45
N PHE A 171 13.98 5.46 2.15
CA PHE A 171 12.70 5.93 1.64
C PHE A 171 12.80 7.38 1.13
N HIS A 172 11.82 7.77 0.33
CA HIS A 172 11.64 9.10 -0.22
C HIS A 172 10.22 9.60 0.06
N VAL A 173 10.06 10.90 0.26
CA VAL A 173 8.74 11.54 0.37
C VAL A 173 8.64 12.60 -0.70
N PHE A 174 7.52 12.59 -1.42
CA PHE A 174 7.23 13.50 -2.51
C PHE A 174 6.15 14.45 -2.02
N GLU A 175 6.46 15.74 -1.90
CA GLU A 175 5.49 16.79 -1.59
C GLU A 175 5.28 17.62 -2.87
N PHE A 176 4.07 17.54 -3.44
CA PHE A 176 3.75 18.27 -4.67
C PHE A 176 3.44 19.72 -4.37
N VAL A 177 4.10 20.60 -5.11
CA VAL A 177 3.92 22.05 -5.00
C VAL A 177 2.97 22.48 -6.11
N GLU A 178 1.80 22.98 -5.72
CA GLU A 178 0.80 23.49 -6.64
C GLU A 178 0.89 25.01 -6.78
N ASN A 179 0.55 25.52 -7.96
CA ASN A 179 0.40 26.97 -8.17
C ASN A 179 -1.00 27.46 -7.77
N THR A 180 -1.26 28.75 -7.97
CA THR A 180 -2.56 29.38 -7.65
C THR A 180 -3.75 28.82 -8.42
N TYR A 181 -3.51 28.02 -9.46
CA TYR A 181 -4.55 27.34 -10.25
C TYR A 181 -4.75 25.89 -9.81
N GLY A 182 -4.00 25.38 -8.82
CA GLY A 182 -4.03 23.98 -8.40
C GLY A 182 -3.32 23.03 -9.37
N THR A 183 -2.51 23.54 -10.30
CA THR A 183 -1.68 22.68 -11.17
C THR A 183 -0.31 22.45 -10.57
N VAL A 184 0.27 21.28 -10.84
CA VAL A 184 1.57 20.87 -10.29
C VAL A 184 2.68 21.73 -10.90
N ALA A 185 3.21 22.65 -10.10
CA ALA A 185 4.36 23.48 -10.46
C ALA A 185 5.69 22.72 -10.28
N GLY A 186 5.74 21.80 -9.32
CA GLY A 186 6.92 21.00 -9.06
C GLY A 186 6.71 20.03 -7.92
N VAL A 187 7.81 19.41 -7.49
CA VAL A 187 7.82 18.47 -6.39
C VAL A 187 9.06 18.69 -5.52
N GLU A 188 8.85 18.72 -4.21
CA GLU A 188 9.91 18.60 -3.23
C GLU A 188 10.10 17.13 -2.91
N ILE A 189 11.32 16.63 -3.11
CA ILE A 189 11.63 15.22 -2.85
C ILE A 189 12.57 15.13 -1.66
N TYR A 190 12.08 14.59 -0.55
CA TYR A 190 12.91 14.22 0.60
C TYR A 190 13.61 12.89 0.33
N SER A 191 14.90 12.82 0.59
CA SER A 191 15.64 11.55 0.65
C SER A 191 16.09 11.27 2.07
N SER A 192 15.74 10.10 2.60
CA SER A 192 16.25 9.65 3.92
C SER A 192 17.73 9.28 3.93
N GLU A 193 18.37 9.15 2.76
CA GLU A 193 19.83 8.98 2.66
C GLU A 193 20.56 10.27 3.00
N VAL A 194 20.06 11.40 2.46
CA VAL A 194 20.66 12.72 2.61
C VAL A 194 20.09 13.45 3.83
N GLY A 195 18.85 13.15 4.21
CA GLY A 195 18.13 13.85 5.27
C GLY A 195 17.67 15.25 4.87
N ALA A 196 17.45 15.49 3.57
CA ALA A 196 17.10 16.80 3.04
C ALA A 196 16.11 16.71 1.87
N TRP A 197 15.42 17.82 1.64
CA TRP A 197 14.54 18.03 0.49
C TRP A 197 15.32 18.56 -0.72
N SER A 198 14.86 18.21 -1.90
CA SER A 198 15.32 18.80 -3.15
C SER A 198 14.14 19.13 -4.07
N TYR A 199 14.02 20.41 -4.40
CA TYR A 199 13.00 20.89 -5.33
C TYR A 199 13.32 20.52 -6.77
N LYS A 200 12.28 20.12 -7.50
CA LYS A 200 12.32 19.87 -8.94
C LYS A 200 11.09 20.48 -9.60
N GLU A 201 11.33 21.31 -10.60
CA GLU A 201 10.26 21.89 -11.42
C GLU A 201 9.59 20.80 -12.24
N SER A 202 8.26 20.82 -12.26
CA SER A 202 7.45 19.83 -12.97
C SER A 202 7.76 19.85 -14.46
N GLN A 203 7.96 18.66 -15.04
CA GLN A 203 8.08 18.47 -16.49
C GLN A 203 6.80 17.89 -17.10
N TRP A 204 5.73 17.76 -16.31
CA TRP A 204 4.41 17.39 -16.82
C TRP A 204 3.75 18.57 -17.56
N ASN A 205 2.56 18.32 -18.11
CA ASN A 205 1.78 19.37 -18.76
C ASN A 205 1.46 20.48 -17.74
N TYR A 206 1.41 21.74 -18.20
CA TYR A 206 1.12 22.90 -17.35
C TYR A 206 -0.28 22.85 -16.74
N GLU A 207 -1.16 22.01 -17.29
CA GLU A 207 -2.53 21.73 -16.81
C GLU A 207 -2.63 20.46 -15.97
N THR A 208 -1.52 19.84 -15.53
CA THR A 208 -1.58 18.62 -14.72
C THR A 208 -2.07 18.94 -13.30
N HIS A 209 -3.19 18.31 -12.93
CA HIS A 209 -3.75 18.37 -11.58
C HIS A 209 -3.80 16.97 -10.97
N LEU A 210 -3.41 16.87 -9.70
CA LEU A 210 -3.43 15.62 -8.97
C LEU A 210 -4.81 15.38 -8.35
N PHE A 211 -5.19 14.12 -8.26
CA PHE A 211 -6.38 13.72 -7.51
C PHE A 211 -5.96 13.32 -6.10
N GLU A 212 -6.27 14.16 -5.10
CA GLU A 212 -5.79 14.03 -3.72
C GLU A 212 -6.12 12.65 -3.12
N PHE A 213 -7.29 12.10 -3.41
CA PHE A 213 -7.77 10.82 -2.87
C PHE A 213 -7.31 9.60 -3.67
N SER A 214 -6.61 9.78 -4.79
CA SER A 214 -6.18 8.65 -5.64
C SER A 214 -4.98 7.96 -5.00
N PRO A 215 -4.99 6.62 -4.89
CA PRO A 215 -3.83 5.88 -4.41
C PRO A 215 -2.65 6.07 -5.37
N SER A 216 -1.45 6.17 -4.80
CA SER A 216 -0.21 6.17 -5.57
C SER A 216 0.45 4.80 -5.54
N VAL A 217 1.28 4.50 -6.55
CA VAL A 217 2.04 3.24 -6.61
C VAL A 217 3.51 3.55 -6.84
N PHE A 218 4.35 3.20 -5.85
CA PHE A 218 5.80 3.22 -6.01
C PHE A 218 6.28 1.89 -6.59
N LEU A 219 6.81 1.93 -7.81
CA LEU A 219 7.24 0.75 -8.55
C LEU A 219 8.46 1.09 -9.41
N ASN A 220 9.49 0.24 -9.38
CA ASN A 220 10.71 0.40 -10.19
C ASN A 220 11.41 1.77 -10.01
N GLY A 221 11.36 2.34 -8.80
CA GLY A 221 11.95 3.65 -8.51
C GLY A 221 11.14 4.86 -8.99
N LEU A 222 9.96 4.62 -9.56
CA LEU A 222 9.02 5.63 -10.04
C LEU A 222 7.78 5.65 -9.15
N LEU A 223 7.30 6.84 -8.84
CA LEU A 223 6.04 7.05 -8.14
C LEU A 223 4.95 7.39 -9.16
N HIS A 224 3.90 6.57 -9.22
CA HIS A 224 2.82 6.67 -10.21
C HIS A 224 1.53 7.23 -9.61
N PHE A 225 0.81 8.03 -10.40
CA PHE A 225 -0.41 8.74 -10.01
C PHE A 225 -1.42 8.79 -11.13
N SER A 226 -2.69 8.80 -10.76
CA SER A 226 -3.74 9.22 -11.68
C SER A 226 -3.95 10.73 -11.58
N THR A 227 -4.20 11.36 -12.72
CA THR A 227 -4.53 12.78 -12.83
C THR A 227 -6.01 12.95 -13.21
N ILE A 228 -6.52 14.17 -13.08
CA ILE A 228 -7.87 14.49 -13.59
C ILE A 228 -7.89 14.65 -15.12
N GLN A 229 -6.72 14.68 -15.78
CA GLN A 229 -6.55 14.80 -17.23
C GLN A 229 -6.67 13.45 -17.97
N PHE A 230 -7.20 12.40 -17.34
CA PHE A 230 -7.23 11.05 -17.91
C PHE A 230 -5.82 10.49 -18.18
N GLU A 231 -4.84 10.87 -17.37
CA GLU A 231 -3.46 10.40 -17.51
C GLU A 231 -2.98 9.69 -16.24
N VAL A 232 -2.15 8.67 -16.42
CA VAL A 232 -1.28 8.13 -15.38
C VAL A 232 0.10 8.74 -15.54
N VAL A 233 0.53 9.52 -14.56
CA VAL A 233 1.83 10.18 -14.55
C VAL A 233 2.79 9.49 -13.60
N ALA A 234 4.10 9.63 -13.85
CA ALA A 234 5.11 9.15 -12.92
C ALA A 234 6.33 10.07 -12.83
N VAL A 235 6.99 10.03 -11.67
CA VAL A 235 8.24 10.77 -11.40
C VAL A 235 9.21 9.88 -10.62
N ASP A 236 10.50 9.95 -10.93
CA ASP A 236 11.53 9.20 -10.20
C ASP A 236 11.95 9.88 -8.88
N VAL A 237 12.70 9.15 -8.04
CA VAL A 237 13.18 9.63 -6.73
C VAL A 237 14.16 10.82 -6.78
N VAL A 238 14.61 11.23 -7.97
CA VAL A 238 15.51 12.39 -8.14
C VAL A 238 14.84 13.56 -8.89
N GLY A 239 13.61 13.36 -9.40
CA GLY A 239 12.86 14.27 -10.25
C GLY A 239 13.54 14.58 -11.58
N GLU A 240 14.24 13.61 -12.18
CA GLU A 240 14.87 13.76 -13.50
C GLU A 240 14.06 13.06 -14.61
N SER A 241 13.42 11.95 -14.28
CA SER A 241 12.56 11.20 -15.22
C SER A 241 11.09 11.45 -14.90
N TRP A 242 10.38 11.99 -15.88
CA TRP A 242 8.96 12.32 -15.80
C TRP A 242 8.21 11.61 -16.93
N TRP A 243 7.17 10.87 -16.59
CA TRP A 243 6.40 10.06 -17.51
C TRP A 243 4.95 10.49 -17.50
N VAL A 244 4.32 10.40 -18.66
CA VAL A 244 2.90 10.62 -18.86
C VAL A 244 2.41 9.48 -19.75
N LEU A 245 1.37 8.81 -19.31
CA LEU A 245 0.71 7.74 -20.04
C LEU A 245 -0.79 8.06 -20.10
N PRO A 246 -1.47 7.89 -21.23
CA PRO A 246 -2.92 7.96 -21.24
C PRO A 246 -3.48 6.87 -20.31
N ALA A 247 -4.49 7.21 -19.51
CA ALA A 247 -5.23 6.22 -18.75
C ALA A 247 -6.02 5.35 -19.74
N PRO A 248 -6.24 4.06 -19.43
CA PRO A 248 -7.12 3.22 -20.24
C PRO A 248 -8.53 3.81 -20.30
N GLU A 249 -8.99 4.14 -21.51
CA GLU A 249 -10.36 4.60 -21.76
C GLU A 249 -11.29 3.41 -22.06
N ASP A 250 -12.52 3.49 -21.54
CA ASP A 250 -13.61 2.67 -22.08
C ASP A 250 -14.10 3.34 -23.38
N PRO A 251 -14.11 2.67 -24.53
CA PRO A 251 -14.57 3.25 -25.80
C PRO A 251 -16.04 3.73 -25.77
N ASP A 252 -16.84 3.32 -24.78
CA ASP A 252 -18.21 3.79 -24.58
C ASP A 252 -18.29 5.09 -23.73
N ASP A 253 -17.16 5.59 -23.21
CA ASP A 253 -17.10 6.84 -22.45
C ASP A 253 -17.07 8.06 -23.38
N VAL A 254 -18.25 8.65 -23.55
CA VAL A 254 -18.39 9.99 -24.12
C VAL A 254 -17.62 10.96 -23.22
N ASP A 255 -16.67 11.69 -23.81
CA ASP A 255 -15.81 12.77 -23.26
C ASP A 255 -16.58 13.76 -22.36
N ASP A 256 -16.94 13.31 -21.16
CA ASP A 256 -17.57 14.11 -20.13
C ASP A 256 -16.54 14.33 -19.04
N ARG A 257 -15.59 15.23 -19.33
CA ARG A 257 -14.56 15.69 -18.39
C ARG A 257 -15.12 16.15 -17.04
N ALA A 258 -16.42 16.49 -16.98
CA ALA A 258 -17.09 16.87 -15.74
C ALA A 258 -17.43 15.67 -14.82
N ASN A 259 -17.41 14.44 -15.34
CA ASN A 259 -17.75 13.21 -14.65
C ASN A 259 -16.57 12.21 -14.56
N TRP A 260 -15.35 12.64 -14.88
CA TRP A 260 -14.17 11.81 -14.72
C TRP A 260 -13.82 11.62 -13.25
N ASP A 261 -13.74 10.36 -12.82
CA ASP A 261 -13.12 9.96 -11.57
C ASP A 261 -11.92 9.05 -11.91
N PRO A 262 -10.69 9.47 -11.57
CA PRO A 262 -9.51 8.66 -11.89
C PRO A 262 -9.61 7.28 -11.27
N GLY A 263 -9.30 6.27 -12.08
CA GLY A 263 -9.30 4.88 -11.64
C GLY A 263 -8.29 4.59 -10.51
N PHE A 264 -8.47 3.44 -9.90
CA PHE A 264 -7.62 2.93 -8.84
C PHE A 264 -6.32 2.37 -9.44
N LEU A 265 -5.18 2.88 -8.97
CA LEU A 265 -3.86 2.33 -9.27
C LEU A 265 -3.46 1.27 -8.23
N GLY A 266 -2.91 0.18 -8.72
CA GLY A 266 -2.39 -0.90 -7.88
C GLY A 266 -1.18 -1.59 -8.49
N ARG A 267 -0.73 -2.63 -7.80
CA ARG A 267 0.34 -3.51 -8.28
C ARG A 267 -0.23 -4.91 -8.46
N TYR A 268 -0.15 -5.43 -9.69
CA TYR A 268 -0.58 -6.78 -10.03
C TYR A 268 0.59 -7.54 -10.65
N GLN A 269 1.02 -8.64 -10.02
CA GLN A 269 2.11 -9.50 -10.50
C GLN A 269 3.40 -8.74 -10.84
N GLY A 270 3.74 -7.73 -10.04
CA GLY A 270 4.94 -6.92 -10.27
C GLY A 270 4.77 -5.79 -11.29
N HIS A 271 3.62 -5.70 -11.96
CA HIS A 271 3.31 -4.67 -12.96
C HIS A 271 2.35 -3.63 -12.39
N LEU A 272 2.34 -2.45 -12.98
CA LEU A 272 1.34 -1.42 -12.68
C LEU A 272 -0.01 -1.88 -13.22
N CYS A 273 -1.05 -1.77 -12.41
CA CYS A 273 -2.42 -2.02 -12.85
C CYS A 273 -3.29 -0.79 -12.63
N TYR A 274 -4.21 -0.57 -13.57
CA TYR A 274 -5.21 0.48 -13.50
C TYR A 274 -6.60 -0.17 -13.53
N MET A 275 -7.44 0.23 -12.59
CA MET A 275 -8.77 -0.31 -12.43
C MET A 275 -9.79 0.82 -12.51
N THR A 276 -10.71 0.76 -13.46
CA THR A 276 -11.70 1.82 -13.65
C THR A 276 -12.63 1.88 -12.43
N LEU A 277 -12.71 3.03 -11.77
CA LEU A 277 -13.69 3.25 -10.71
C LEU A 277 -15.05 3.51 -11.31
N CYS A 278 -16.09 3.08 -10.60
CA CYS A 278 -17.45 3.27 -11.03
C CYS A 278 -18.19 4.22 -10.09
N TYR A 279 -18.56 5.38 -10.62
CA TYR A 279 -19.86 5.97 -10.33
C TYR A 279 -20.86 5.47 -11.38
N ASN A 280 -22.07 5.07 -10.97
CA ASN A 280 -23.20 4.65 -11.84
C ASN A 280 -23.21 3.22 -12.45
N VAL A 281 -22.97 2.16 -11.65
CA VAL A 281 -23.29 0.75 -12.02
C VAL A 281 -22.45 0.13 -13.16
N ARG A 282 -21.31 0.72 -13.50
CA ARG A 282 -20.31 0.20 -14.46
C ARG A 282 -19.48 -0.95 -13.90
N ASP A 283 -19.13 -1.84 -14.81
CA ASP A 283 -18.28 -2.99 -14.56
C ASP A 283 -16.83 -2.57 -14.25
N LEU A 284 -16.15 -3.36 -13.42
CA LEU A 284 -14.74 -3.18 -13.08
C LEU A 284 -13.87 -3.69 -14.24
N SER A 285 -13.21 -2.77 -14.95
CA SER A 285 -12.20 -3.12 -15.95
C SER A 285 -10.81 -3.04 -15.33
N ILE A 286 -10.02 -4.10 -15.52
CA ILE A 286 -8.69 -4.27 -14.91
C ILE A 286 -7.66 -4.32 -16.02
N TRP A 287 -6.86 -3.27 -16.10
CA TRP A 287 -5.81 -3.07 -17.08
C TRP A 287 -4.44 -3.25 -16.42
N VAL A 288 -3.51 -3.87 -17.14
CA VAL A 288 -2.14 -4.04 -16.69
C VAL A 288 -1.21 -3.42 -17.72
N LEU A 289 -0.27 -2.60 -17.27
CA LEU A 289 0.75 -2.00 -18.11
C LEU A 289 1.85 -3.04 -18.33
N GLU A 290 1.95 -3.58 -19.55
CA GLU A 290 3.00 -4.54 -19.91
C GLU A 290 4.25 -3.85 -20.46
N ASP A 291 4.08 -2.72 -21.14
CA ASP A 291 5.16 -1.93 -21.72
C ASP A 291 4.92 -0.43 -21.53
N TYR A 292 5.92 0.26 -20.97
CA TYR A 292 5.92 1.70 -20.78
C TYR A 292 6.19 2.48 -22.09
N GLY A 293 6.77 1.86 -23.11
CA GLY A 293 7.23 2.51 -24.34
C GLY A 293 6.20 2.60 -25.48
N GLU A 294 5.10 1.84 -25.40
CA GLU A 294 4.09 1.73 -26.47
C GLU A 294 2.64 1.95 -25.98
N ASP A 295 2.42 2.69 -24.89
CA ASP A 295 1.09 2.85 -24.25
C ASP A 295 0.40 1.48 -24.01
N GLY A 296 1.18 0.49 -23.57
CA GLY A 296 0.85 -0.94 -23.59
C GLY A 296 -0.11 -1.41 -22.50
N TRP A 297 -1.19 -0.67 -22.25
CA TRP A 297 -2.27 -1.11 -21.37
C TRP A 297 -3.00 -2.30 -21.98
N VAL A 298 -2.99 -3.43 -21.29
CA VAL A 298 -3.68 -4.65 -21.71
C VAL A 298 -4.84 -4.93 -20.77
N LEU A 299 -6.07 -4.97 -21.30
CA LEU A 299 -7.25 -5.39 -20.55
C LEU A 299 -7.10 -6.86 -20.16
N LYS A 300 -7.02 -7.14 -18.86
CA LYS A 300 -6.90 -8.50 -18.33
C LYS A 300 -8.25 -9.11 -17.97
N ARG A 301 -9.16 -8.28 -17.45
CA ARG A 301 -10.44 -8.73 -16.93
C ARG A 301 -11.46 -7.61 -16.94
N GLN A 302 -12.71 -7.97 -17.15
CA GLN A 302 -13.88 -7.14 -16.89
C GLN A 302 -14.81 -7.92 -15.96
N VAL A 303 -15.27 -7.29 -14.88
CA VAL A 303 -16.07 -7.94 -13.83
C VAL A 303 -17.31 -7.11 -13.58
N THR A 304 -18.48 -7.74 -13.62
CA THR A 304 -19.71 -6.99 -13.46
C THR A 304 -19.94 -6.59 -12.01
N VAL A 305 -20.59 -5.43 -11.78
CA VAL A 305 -20.99 -5.03 -10.41
C VAL A 305 -21.85 -6.10 -9.76
N ARG A 306 -22.71 -6.76 -10.55
CA ARG A 306 -23.55 -7.87 -10.08
C ARG A 306 -22.72 -9.05 -9.58
N GLN A 307 -21.64 -9.42 -10.26
CA GLN A 307 -20.72 -10.45 -9.79
C GLN A 307 -20.05 -10.02 -8.48
N LEU A 308 -19.53 -8.79 -8.42
CA LEU A 308 -18.88 -8.25 -7.21
C LEU A 308 -19.81 -8.21 -5.98
N THR A 309 -21.12 -8.19 -6.18
CA THR A 309 -22.12 -8.04 -5.11
C THR A 309 -23.01 -9.27 -4.92
N GLU A 310 -22.79 -10.35 -5.66
CA GLU A 310 -23.69 -11.52 -5.70
C GLU A 310 -23.88 -12.21 -4.34
N LYS A 311 -22.89 -12.08 -3.45
CA LYS A 311 -22.88 -12.73 -2.12
C LYS A 311 -23.42 -11.84 -1.00
N ILE A 312 -23.98 -10.67 -1.34
CA ILE A 312 -24.49 -9.68 -0.39
C ILE A 312 -26.02 -9.63 -0.48
N SER A 313 -26.69 -9.42 0.66
CA SER A 313 -28.15 -9.31 0.75
C SER A 313 -28.57 -7.98 1.39
N PRO A 314 -29.49 -7.20 0.76
CA PRO A 314 -30.02 -7.42 -0.58
C PRO A 314 -28.94 -7.17 -1.65
N PRO A 315 -29.01 -7.83 -2.83
CA PRO A 315 -28.04 -7.69 -3.92
C PRO A 315 -28.11 -6.34 -4.65
N GLU A 316 -28.59 -5.29 -3.99
CA GLU A 316 -28.86 -3.95 -4.54
C GLU A 316 -27.82 -2.91 -4.09
N SER A 317 -26.64 -3.34 -3.61
CA SER A 317 -25.53 -2.39 -3.46
C SER A 317 -24.97 -2.07 -4.84
N TYR A 318 -25.27 -0.87 -5.33
CA TYR A 318 -24.81 -0.41 -6.66
C TYR A 318 -23.39 0.17 -6.66
N TYR A 319 -22.66 0.03 -5.55
CA TYR A 319 -21.33 0.62 -5.39
C TYR A 319 -20.41 -0.32 -4.63
N TYR A 320 -19.12 -0.20 -4.95
CA TYR A 320 -18.02 -0.82 -4.24
C TYR A 320 -16.86 0.17 -4.21
N HIS A 321 -16.04 0.12 -3.17
CA HIS A 321 -14.81 0.90 -3.06
C HIS A 321 -13.62 -0.05 -3.01
N LEU A 322 -12.72 0.09 -3.97
CA LEU A 322 -11.49 -0.68 -4.03
C LEU A 322 -10.56 -0.26 -2.88
N ILE A 323 -9.94 -1.24 -2.22
CA ILE A 323 -8.96 -1.00 -1.16
C ILE A 323 -7.56 -1.23 -1.67
N THR A 324 -7.30 -2.42 -2.24
CA THR A 324 -5.95 -2.79 -2.69
C THR A 324 -5.99 -4.07 -3.52
N VAL A 325 -4.96 -4.25 -4.34
CA VAL A 325 -4.62 -5.55 -4.92
C VAL A 325 -3.71 -6.26 -3.93
N HIS A 326 -4.11 -7.45 -3.47
CA HIS A 326 -3.31 -8.21 -2.55
C HIS A 326 -1.95 -8.55 -3.22
N PRO A 327 -0.80 -8.28 -2.57
CA PRO A 327 0.52 -8.38 -3.21
C PRO A 327 0.88 -9.82 -3.58
N ASP A 328 0.45 -10.79 -2.78
CA ASP A 328 0.84 -12.20 -2.97
C ASP A 328 -0.21 -13.09 -3.62
N CYS A 329 -1.51 -12.99 -3.31
CA CYS A 329 -2.59 -13.69 -4.02
C CYS A 329 -3.28 -12.71 -4.97
N ASN A 330 -3.69 -13.15 -6.17
CA ASN A 330 -4.27 -12.31 -7.22
C ASN A 330 -5.71 -11.84 -6.84
N TRP A 331 -5.88 -11.37 -5.60
CA TRP A 331 -7.15 -10.97 -5.01
C TRP A 331 -7.24 -9.46 -5.00
N ILE A 332 -8.37 -8.93 -5.40
CA ILE A 332 -8.69 -7.52 -5.27
C ILE A 332 -9.59 -7.37 -4.05
N LEU A 333 -9.13 -6.61 -3.07
CA LEU A 333 -9.89 -6.34 -1.86
C LEU A 333 -10.72 -5.07 -2.04
N TYR A 334 -11.99 -5.14 -1.65
CA TYR A 334 -12.92 -4.03 -1.77
C TYR A 334 -13.99 -4.11 -0.68
N VAL A 335 -14.64 -2.98 -0.44
CA VAL A 335 -15.81 -2.89 0.45
C VAL A 335 -17.05 -2.55 -0.35
N THR A 336 -18.19 -3.10 0.07
CA THR A 336 -19.47 -2.86 -0.59
C THR A 336 -20.63 -3.13 0.39
N GLY A 337 -21.82 -2.64 0.06
CA GLY A 337 -23.01 -2.75 0.90
C GLY A 337 -23.07 -1.75 2.05
N LEU A 338 -24.28 -1.57 2.60
CA LEU A 338 -24.59 -0.61 3.67
C LEU A 338 -23.87 -0.88 5.00
N GLU A 339 -23.37 -2.10 5.21
CA GLU A 339 -22.63 -2.48 6.42
C GLU A 339 -21.10 -2.49 6.20
N SER A 340 -20.62 -2.03 5.04
CA SER A 340 -19.21 -2.07 4.65
C SER A 340 -18.65 -3.51 4.74
N MET A 341 -19.24 -4.42 3.97
CA MET A 341 -18.77 -5.80 3.88
C MET A 341 -17.43 -5.82 3.17
N LEU A 342 -16.40 -6.39 3.81
CA LEU A 342 -15.10 -6.63 3.19
C LEU A 342 -15.16 -7.88 2.32
N MET A 343 -14.85 -7.69 1.05
CA MET A 343 -14.91 -8.69 0.00
C MET A 343 -13.54 -8.87 -0.66
N ALA A 344 -13.33 -10.02 -1.28
CA ALA A 344 -12.21 -10.27 -2.18
C ALA A 344 -12.73 -10.81 -3.50
N TYR A 345 -12.24 -10.28 -4.62
CA TYR A 345 -12.41 -10.88 -5.93
C TYR A 345 -11.14 -11.63 -6.33
N ASP A 346 -11.25 -12.94 -6.54
CA ASP A 346 -10.17 -13.81 -6.97
C ASP A 346 -10.04 -13.82 -8.50
N MET A 347 -9.00 -13.16 -9.01
CA MET A 347 -8.71 -13.07 -10.44
C MET A 347 -8.35 -14.41 -11.10
N ASP A 348 -7.85 -15.38 -10.32
CA ASP A 348 -7.41 -16.69 -10.82
C ASP A 348 -8.61 -17.62 -11.06
N HIS A 349 -9.61 -17.55 -10.19
CA HIS A 349 -10.78 -18.46 -10.20
C HIS A 349 -12.07 -17.79 -10.67
N ASP A 350 -12.07 -16.47 -10.85
CA ASP A 350 -13.26 -15.68 -11.18
C ASP A 350 -14.37 -15.83 -10.12
N GLU A 351 -13.96 -15.81 -8.85
CA GLU A 351 -14.86 -15.98 -7.71
C GLU A 351 -14.79 -14.80 -6.75
N VAL A 352 -15.92 -14.48 -6.12
CA VAL A 352 -15.99 -13.48 -5.05
C VAL A 352 -16.03 -14.18 -3.69
N HIS A 353 -15.32 -13.66 -2.70
CA HIS A 353 -15.30 -14.19 -1.35
C HIS A 353 -15.72 -13.11 -0.34
N VAL A 354 -16.58 -13.49 0.61
CA VAL A 354 -16.90 -12.65 1.78
C VAL A 354 -15.81 -12.88 2.81
N ILE A 355 -15.10 -11.83 3.22
CA ILE A 355 -14.06 -11.92 4.24
C ILE A 355 -14.65 -11.68 5.62
N GLN A 356 -15.17 -10.47 5.86
CA GLN A 356 -15.72 -10.08 7.16
C GLN A 356 -16.63 -8.84 7.04
N ASN A 357 -17.45 -8.63 8.06
CA ASN A 357 -18.30 -7.43 8.17
C ASN A 357 -17.57 -6.37 9.01
N LEU A 358 -17.32 -5.19 8.44
CA LEU A 358 -16.61 -4.11 9.13
C LEU A 358 -17.52 -3.28 10.05
N ARG A 359 -18.85 -3.45 9.94
CA ARG A 359 -19.89 -2.74 10.72
C ARG A 359 -19.71 -1.22 10.72
N SER A 360 -19.20 -0.70 9.60
CA SER A 360 -18.98 0.73 9.40
C SER A 360 -20.12 1.33 8.60
N ARG A 361 -20.49 2.57 8.92
CA ARG A 361 -21.57 3.31 8.25
C ARG A 361 -21.10 4.56 7.48
N SER A 362 -19.80 4.86 7.51
CA SER A 362 -19.21 6.01 6.83
C SER A 362 -18.47 5.58 5.56
N GLU A 363 -18.26 6.51 4.64
CA GLU A 363 -17.18 6.42 3.65
C GLU A 363 -15.87 6.19 4.42
N MET A 364 -15.10 5.19 4.00
CA MET A 364 -13.92 4.71 4.73
C MET A 364 -12.68 4.89 3.85
N SER A 365 -11.75 5.72 4.30
CA SER A 365 -10.38 5.73 3.77
C SER A 365 -9.66 4.50 4.30
N CYS A 366 -9.28 3.59 3.40
CA CYS A 366 -8.58 2.35 3.76
C CYS A 366 -7.15 2.39 3.24
N ILE A 367 -6.17 2.35 4.14
CA ILE A 367 -4.75 2.37 3.80
C ILE A 367 -4.16 0.96 4.04
N PRO A 368 -3.84 0.19 2.98
CA PRO A 368 -3.30 -1.16 3.12
C PRO A 368 -1.93 -1.15 3.79
N TYR A 369 -1.64 -2.17 4.60
CA TYR A 369 -0.40 -2.26 5.36
C TYR A 369 0.25 -3.65 5.27
N VAL A 370 1.50 -3.66 4.80
CA VAL A 370 2.40 -4.81 4.82
C VAL A 370 3.47 -4.51 5.87
N PRO A 371 3.52 -5.21 7.02
CA PRO A 371 4.50 -4.94 8.06
C PRO A 371 5.95 -5.02 7.53
N PHE A 372 6.81 -4.12 7.99
CA PHE A 372 8.23 -4.15 7.66
C PHE A 372 9.07 -4.18 8.93
N TYR A 373 9.75 -5.29 9.20
CA TYR A 373 10.41 -5.53 10.49
C TYR A 373 11.92 -5.23 10.49
N ALA A 374 12.53 -4.91 9.34
CA ALA A 374 13.92 -4.51 9.29
C ALA A 374 14.10 -3.07 9.79
N LYS A 375 15.30 -2.76 10.31
CA LYS A 375 15.63 -1.40 10.74
C LYS A 375 15.89 -0.53 9.50
N SER A 376 14.92 0.27 9.07
CA SER A 376 15.09 1.27 8.00
C SER A 376 15.15 2.71 8.50
N LEU A 377 14.56 3.00 9.65
CA LEU A 377 14.56 4.35 10.23
C LEU A 377 15.72 4.43 11.23
N THR A 378 16.83 5.05 10.83
CA THR A 378 17.92 5.39 11.74
C THR A 378 17.67 6.75 12.36
N GLU A 379 17.85 6.86 13.68
CA GLU A 379 17.93 8.15 14.37
C GLU A 379 19.13 8.92 13.80
N GLY A 380 18.85 10.01 13.10
CA GLY A 380 19.84 11.02 12.71
C GLY A 380 20.12 11.96 13.87
#